data_AF-A0AA39HX19-F1
#
_entry.id   AF-A0AA39HX19-F1
#
_cell.length_a   1.000
_cell.length_b   1.000
_cell.length_c   1.000
_cell.angle_alpha   90.00
_cell.angle_beta   90.00
_cell.angle_gamma   90.00
#
_symmetry.space_group_name_H-M   'P 1'
#
loop_
_entity.id
_entity.type
_entity.pdbx_description
1 polymer ?
#
loop_
_entity_poly.entity_id
_entity_poly.type
_entity_poly.pdbx_seq_one_letter_code
_entity_poly.pdbx_strand_id
1 'polypeptide(L)'
;MSELPPFTILLETVNDYLTYPLFAICALTLFLSIFVVPPSLSRIYCTNMAIPGFLSTLIYICANIFRTGLFDEWPERHSVAEKIRDFHRFLRAFSQSEYIYFSTLTVILAYIGYAKPFVYKRIMDNKTVILLFLVGYVWSAVTIVFVVPRVFAVHFLEIMQEDANFVPSQLVTIGMCVILYAVMLVFYVLTILKIRAHRISLTRASSNSIRKRWNVLISVLIYCTPPNIFIGLALAGFICDASIEIQDLWNLDNWPSEEAFDKWLATGDNCSNIRVLSQASTNIRLFVTSFTALIAFREYRKAIQNSLVILWNFVVCMRIVPKFITKNLRISKAVFVTKITAMSSNA
;
A
#
# COMPACT_ATOMS: atom_id res chain seq x y z
N MET A 1 14.41 7.64 -31.36
CA MET A 1 14.04 6.80 -30.20
C MET A 1 15.28 6.07 -29.74
N SER A 2 15.91 6.53 -28.67
CA SER A 2 16.91 5.72 -27.95
C SER A 2 16.16 4.56 -27.29
N GLU A 3 16.61 3.33 -27.50
CA GLU A 3 16.06 2.19 -26.77
C GLU A 3 16.27 2.42 -25.27
N LEU A 4 15.19 2.32 -24.49
CA LEU A 4 15.30 2.34 -23.02
C LEU A 4 16.28 1.25 -22.60
N PRO A 5 17.17 1.52 -21.61
CA PRO A 5 18.11 0.50 -21.16
C PRO A 5 17.32 -0.74 -20.68
N PRO A 6 17.79 -1.97 -20.99
CA PRO A 6 17.07 -3.21 -20.68
C PRO A 6 16.59 -3.32 -19.23
N PHE A 7 17.32 -2.71 -18.30
CA PHE A 7 16.97 -2.65 -16.88
C PHE A 7 15.67 -1.86 -16.61
N THR A 8 15.44 -0.75 -17.31
CA THR A 8 14.21 0.04 -17.19
C THR A 8 13.00 -0.75 -17.65
N ILE A 9 13.11 -1.42 -18.80
CA ILE A 9 12.04 -2.26 -19.35
C ILE A 9 11.69 -3.38 -18.36
N LEU A 10 12.70 -4.02 -17.76
CA LEU A 10 12.48 -5.04 -16.74
C LEU A 10 11.73 -4.47 -15.53
N LEU A 11 12.11 -3.29 -15.04
CA LEU A 11 11.48 -2.66 -13.88
C LEU A 11 10.02 -2.28 -14.13
N GLU A 12 9.72 -1.70 -15.29
CA GLU A 12 8.35 -1.37 -15.69
C GLU A 12 7.50 -2.63 -15.80
N THR A 13 8.04 -3.66 -16.45
CA THR A 13 7.39 -4.97 -16.57
C THR A 13 7.08 -5.56 -15.20
N VAL A 14 8.06 -5.56 -14.28
CA VAL A 14 7.87 -6.04 -12.90
C VAL A 14 6.85 -5.20 -12.16
N ASN A 15 6.87 -3.88 -12.31
CA ASN A 15 5.90 -2.98 -11.69
C ASN A 15 4.46 -3.35 -12.12
N ASP A 16 4.25 -3.59 -13.41
CA ASP A 16 2.93 -3.88 -13.96
C ASP A 16 2.42 -5.25 -13.51
N TYR A 17 3.28 -6.27 -13.58
CA TYR A 17 2.94 -7.61 -13.09
C TYR A 17 2.69 -7.66 -11.58
N LEU A 18 3.39 -6.83 -10.78
CA LEU A 18 3.17 -6.75 -9.33
C LEU A 18 1.84 -6.11 -8.94
N THR A 19 1.14 -5.45 -9.85
CA THR A 19 -0.18 -4.86 -9.58
C THR A 19 -1.20 -5.92 -9.15
N TYR A 20 -1.21 -7.09 -9.79
CA TYR A 20 -2.15 -8.18 -9.50
C TYR A 20 -1.94 -8.85 -8.13
N PRO A 21 -0.71 -9.29 -7.76
CA PRO A 21 -0.49 -9.82 -6.41
C PRO A 21 -0.64 -8.75 -5.34
N LEU A 22 -0.31 -7.48 -5.63
CA LEU A 22 -0.61 -6.38 -4.71
C LEU A 22 -2.11 -6.23 -4.46
N PHE A 23 -2.94 -6.23 -5.52
CA PHE A 23 -4.39 -6.22 -5.40
C PHE A 23 -4.90 -7.36 -4.51
N ALA A 24 -4.43 -8.58 -4.75
CA ALA A 24 -4.82 -9.76 -3.97
C ALA A 24 -4.43 -9.65 -2.49
N ILE A 25 -3.22 -9.16 -2.19
CA ILE A 25 -2.75 -8.98 -0.81
C ILE A 25 -3.52 -7.85 -0.11
N CYS A 26 -3.77 -6.72 -0.76
CA CYS A 26 -4.57 -5.64 -0.19
C CYS A 26 -6.00 -6.12 0.08
N ALA A 27 -6.63 -6.82 -0.87
CA ALA A 27 -7.96 -7.40 -0.69
C ALA A 27 -8.00 -8.40 0.48
N LEU A 28 -7.00 -9.29 0.58
CA LEU A 28 -6.87 -10.22 1.70
C LEU A 28 -6.69 -9.48 3.03
N THR A 29 -5.84 -8.44 3.06
CA THR A 29 -5.59 -7.64 4.26
C THR A 29 -6.87 -6.95 4.73
N LEU A 30 -7.64 -6.37 3.82
CA LEU A 30 -8.94 -5.76 4.10
C LEU A 30 -9.96 -6.79 4.58
N PHE A 31 -10.07 -7.93 3.90
CA PHE A 31 -10.95 -9.03 4.31
C PHE A 31 -10.62 -9.50 5.74
N LEU A 32 -9.35 -9.78 6.03
CA LEU A 32 -8.91 -10.19 7.37
C LEU A 32 -9.19 -9.09 8.39
N SER A 33 -8.93 -7.82 8.06
CA SER A 33 -9.19 -6.68 8.94
C SER A 33 -10.67 -6.58 9.32
N ILE A 34 -11.57 -6.75 8.35
CA ILE A 34 -13.01 -6.54 8.55
C ILE A 34 -13.62 -7.71 9.30
N PHE A 35 -13.28 -8.95 8.93
CA PHE A 35 -14.03 -10.13 9.36
C PHE A 35 -13.33 -10.99 10.42
N VAL A 36 -12.01 -10.95 10.52
CA VAL A 36 -11.25 -11.95 11.30
C VAL A 36 -10.40 -11.32 12.41
N VAL A 37 -9.73 -10.20 12.12
CA VAL A 37 -8.77 -9.57 13.02
C VAL A 37 -9.52 -8.68 14.03
N PRO A 38 -9.35 -8.91 15.34
CA PRO A 38 -10.01 -8.11 16.36
C PRO A 38 -9.50 -6.66 16.35
N PRO A 39 -10.26 -5.71 16.92
CA PRO A 39 -9.83 -4.31 17.03
C PRO A 39 -8.46 -4.16 17.69
N SER A 40 -7.50 -3.62 16.94
CA SER A 40 -6.13 -3.35 17.38
C SER A 40 -5.53 -2.19 16.58
N LEU A 41 -4.44 -1.60 17.07
CA LEU A 41 -3.69 -0.59 16.32
C LEU A 41 -3.13 -1.15 15.02
N SER A 42 -2.60 -2.38 15.04
CA SER A 42 -2.09 -3.05 13.85
C SER A 42 -3.18 -3.20 12.80
N ARG A 43 -4.42 -3.51 13.22
CA ARG A 43 -5.57 -3.57 12.32
C ARG A 43 -5.84 -2.22 11.67
N ILE A 44 -6.04 -1.16 12.47
CA ILE A 44 -6.33 0.19 11.97
C ILE A 44 -5.27 0.62 10.96
N TYR A 45 -4.00 0.46 11.34
CA TYR A 45 -2.88 0.84 10.49
C TYR A 45 -2.84 0.05 9.17
N CYS A 46 -2.97 -1.29 9.22
CA CYS A 46 -2.95 -2.12 8.01
C CYS A 46 -4.17 -1.88 7.11
N THR A 47 -5.34 -1.66 7.69
CA THR A 47 -6.56 -1.32 6.93
C THR A 47 -6.34 0.00 6.20
N ASN A 48 -5.86 1.02 6.90
CA ASN A 48 -5.62 2.34 6.32
C ASN A 48 -4.62 2.27 5.16
N MET A 49 -3.49 1.57 5.34
CA MET A 49 -2.52 1.35 4.26
C MET A 49 -3.06 0.52 3.08
N ALA A 50 -3.94 -0.44 3.34
CA ALA A 50 -4.45 -1.35 2.31
C ALA A 50 -5.56 -0.73 1.45
N ILE A 51 -6.34 0.22 1.97
CA ILE A 51 -7.42 0.90 1.23
C ILE A 51 -6.91 1.59 -0.06
N PRO A 52 -5.95 2.53 -0.02
CA PRO A 52 -5.51 3.24 -1.21
C PRO A 52 -4.76 2.31 -2.18
N GLY A 53 -4.01 1.33 -1.66
CA GLY A 53 -3.36 0.30 -2.48
C GLY A 53 -4.38 -0.57 -3.22
N PHE A 54 -5.44 -1.00 -2.54
CA PHE A 54 -6.55 -1.73 -3.15
C PHE A 54 -7.26 -0.89 -4.22
N LEU A 55 -7.62 0.36 -3.91
CA LEU A 55 -8.32 1.24 -4.86
C LEU A 55 -7.45 1.54 -6.08
N SER A 56 -6.17 1.87 -5.90
CA SER A 56 -5.23 2.14 -7.00
C SER A 56 -5.10 0.92 -7.91
N THR A 57 -4.88 -0.27 -7.35
CA THR A 57 -4.71 -1.49 -8.15
C THR A 57 -6.01 -1.96 -8.80
N LEU A 58 -7.16 -1.78 -8.14
CA LEU A 58 -8.48 -2.06 -8.71
C LEU A 58 -8.73 -1.20 -9.95
N ILE A 59 -8.50 0.11 -9.87
CA ILE A 59 -8.71 1.02 -10.99
C ILE A 59 -7.79 0.69 -12.16
N TYR A 60 -6.52 0.37 -11.88
CA TYR A 60 -5.59 -0.08 -12.91
C TYR A 60 -6.10 -1.35 -13.63
N ILE A 61 -6.50 -2.37 -12.87
CA ILE A 61 -6.98 -3.63 -13.42
C ILE A 61 -8.24 -3.40 -14.25
N CYS A 62 -9.21 -2.63 -13.73
CA CYS A 62 -10.42 -2.27 -14.46
C CYS A 62 -10.08 -1.53 -15.76
N ALA A 63 -9.23 -0.51 -15.71
CA ALA A 63 -8.82 0.25 -16.89
C ALA A 63 -8.16 -0.65 -17.94
N ASN A 64 -7.33 -1.61 -17.52
CA ASN A 64 -6.67 -2.53 -18.45
C ASN A 64 -7.64 -3.54 -19.08
N ILE A 65 -8.59 -4.10 -18.32
CA ILE A 65 -9.63 -5.00 -18.84
C ILE A 65 -10.52 -4.27 -19.84
N PHE A 66 -10.92 -3.05 -19.50
CA PHE A 66 -11.77 -2.24 -20.37
C PHE A 66 -11.05 -1.83 -21.65
N ARG A 67 -9.77 -1.44 -21.55
CA ARG A 67 -8.93 -1.10 -22.71
C ARG A 67 -8.86 -2.23 -23.73
N THR A 68 -8.74 -3.49 -23.31
CA THR A 68 -8.55 -4.62 -24.23
C THR A 68 -9.84 -5.22 -24.81
N GLY A 69 -11.01 -4.90 -24.27
CA GLY A 69 -12.26 -5.61 -24.62
C GLY A 69 -13.41 -4.76 -25.18
N LEU A 70 -13.41 -3.43 -25.00
CA LEU A 70 -14.63 -2.63 -25.21
C LEU A 70 -14.40 -1.18 -25.66
N PHE A 71 -13.15 -0.76 -25.87
CA PHE A 71 -12.79 0.67 -25.92
C PHE A 71 -12.21 1.18 -27.24
N ASP A 72 -11.99 0.33 -28.24
CA ASP A 72 -11.40 0.76 -29.52
C ASP A 72 -12.35 1.57 -30.42
N GLU A 73 -13.66 1.63 -30.13
CA GLU A 73 -14.66 2.21 -31.06
C GLU A 73 -15.17 3.63 -30.73
N TRP A 74 -14.80 4.29 -29.61
CA TRP A 74 -15.48 5.53 -29.18
C TRP A 74 -14.55 6.76 -29.08
N PRO A 75 -14.75 7.83 -29.89
CA PRO A 75 -13.88 9.00 -29.95
C PRO A 75 -14.03 10.01 -28.78
N GLU A 76 -15.20 10.11 -28.13
CA GLU A 76 -15.38 10.97 -26.94
C GLU A 76 -14.68 10.43 -25.66
N ARG A 77 -14.00 9.28 -25.75
CA ARG A 77 -13.43 8.57 -24.59
C ARG A 77 -12.02 8.99 -24.20
N HIS A 78 -11.29 9.75 -25.00
CA HIS A 78 -9.96 10.20 -24.61
C HIS A 78 -10.01 10.98 -23.29
N SER A 79 -10.99 11.89 -23.12
CA SER A 79 -11.16 12.65 -21.88
C SER A 79 -11.45 11.78 -20.65
N VAL A 80 -12.31 10.76 -20.77
CA VAL A 80 -12.66 9.86 -19.65
C VAL A 80 -11.50 8.94 -19.28
N ALA A 81 -10.83 8.35 -20.28
CA ALA A 81 -9.68 7.49 -20.06
C ALA A 81 -8.52 8.26 -19.42
N GLU A 82 -8.30 9.51 -19.83
CA GLU A 82 -7.31 10.41 -19.22
C GLU A 82 -7.67 10.74 -17.78
N LYS A 83 -8.93 11.09 -17.49
CA LYS A 83 -9.39 11.33 -16.12
C LYS A 83 -9.24 10.10 -15.22
N ILE A 84 -9.51 8.89 -15.73
CA ILE A 84 -9.28 7.63 -14.99
C ILE A 84 -7.77 7.42 -14.74
N ARG A 85 -6.93 7.67 -15.75
CA ARG A 85 -5.47 7.55 -15.63
C ARG A 85 -4.91 8.54 -14.60
N ASP A 86 -5.40 9.77 -14.60
CA ASP A 86 -4.96 10.80 -13.65
C ASP A 86 -5.49 10.54 -12.24
N PHE A 87 -6.72 10.03 -12.11
CA PHE A 87 -7.23 9.57 -10.82
C PHE A 87 -6.43 8.36 -10.28
N HIS A 88 -6.03 7.43 -11.14
CA HIS A 88 -5.13 6.34 -10.76
C HIS A 88 -3.76 6.86 -10.30
N ARG A 89 -3.17 7.81 -11.03
CA ARG A 89 -1.91 8.47 -10.64
C ARG A 89 -2.05 9.18 -9.29
N PHE A 90 -3.18 9.85 -9.06
CA PHE A 90 -3.51 10.47 -7.78
C PHE A 90 -3.56 9.44 -6.65
N LEU A 91 -4.32 8.35 -6.79
CA LEU A 91 -4.41 7.31 -5.75
C LEU A 91 -3.05 6.63 -5.50
N ARG A 92 -2.27 6.43 -6.56
CA ARG A 92 -0.92 5.91 -6.44
C ARG A 92 -0.06 6.87 -5.63
N ALA A 93 0.02 8.15 -5.98
CA ALA A 93 0.73 9.17 -5.21
C ALA A 93 0.20 9.26 -3.76
N PHE A 94 -1.11 9.13 -3.58
CA PHE A 94 -1.77 9.12 -2.27
C PHE A 94 -1.27 8.01 -1.37
N SER A 95 -1.27 6.77 -1.87
CA SER A 95 -0.76 5.62 -1.13
C SER A 95 0.70 5.77 -0.72
N GLN A 96 1.51 6.44 -1.54
CA GLN A 96 2.92 6.68 -1.26
C GLN A 96 3.13 7.74 -0.17
N SER A 97 2.45 8.87 -0.27
CA SER A 97 2.51 9.95 0.72
C SER A 97 1.99 9.46 2.07
N GLU A 98 0.83 8.79 2.08
CA GLU A 98 0.23 8.21 3.28
C GLU A 98 1.18 7.27 4.01
N TYR A 99 1.93 6.45 3.27
CA TYR A 99 2.90 5.54 3.87
C TYR A 99 3.93 6.27 4.73
N ILE A 100 4.53 7.37 4.23
CA ILE A 100 5.57 8.13 4.95
C ILE A 100 5.01 8.69 6.26
N TYR A 101 3.80 9.25 6.23
CA TYR A 101 3.16 9.81 7.42
C TYR A 101 2.84 8.72 8.45
N PHE A 102 2.18 7.64 8.02
CA PHE A 102 1.75 6.59 8.92
C PHE A 102 2.91 5.73 9.42
N SER A 103 3.95 5.51 8.63
CA SER A 103 5.17 4.83 9.09
C SER A 103 5.90 5.68 10.14
N THR A 104 6.04 6.99 9.91
CA THR A 104 6.65 7.92 10.87
C THR A 104 5.88 7.94 12.18
N LEU A 105 4.55 8.10 12.11
CA LEU A 105 3.67 8.08 13.28
C LEU A 105 3.80 6.75 14.03
N THR A 106 3.81 5.63 13.31
CA THR A 106 3.89 4.29 13.90
C THR A 106 5.22 4.06 14.61
N VAL A 107 6.33 4.52 14.04
CA VAL A 107 7.66 4.44 14.68
C VAL A 107 7.74 5.35 15.92
N ILE A 108 7.17 6.56 15.87
CA ILE A 108 7.08 7.46 17.03
C ILE A 108 6.24 6.81 18.14
N LEU A 109 5.08 6.24 17.80
CA LEU A 109 4.21 5.54 18.75
C LEU A 109 4.91 4.32 19.35
N ALA A 110 5.68 3.58 18.55
CA ALA A 110 6.50 2.48 19.05
C ALA A 110 7.57 2.99 20.05
N TYR A 111 8.29 4.06 19.71
CA TYR A 111 9.24 4.68 20.62
C TYR A 111 8.58 5.12 21.94
N ILE A 112 7.47 5.87 21.88
CA ILE A 112 6.72 6.32 23.07
C ILE A 112 6.23 5.09 23.86
N GLY A 113 5.81 4.04 23.16
CA GLY A 113 5.42 2.76 23.74
C GLY A 113 6.50 2.12 24.60
N TYR A 114 7.78 2.29 24.24
CA TYR A 114 8.93 1.85 25.03
C TYR A 114 9.37 2.86 26.08
N ALA A 115 9.52 4.12 25.70
CA ALA A 115 10.12 5.14 26.55
C ALA A 115 9.16 5.65 27.63
N LYS A 116 7.86 5.77 27.31
CA LYS A 116 6.84 6.37 28.18
C LYS A 116 5.52 5.59 28.11
N PRO A 117 5.43 4.41 28.75
CA PRO A 117 4.30 3.51 28.59
C PRO A 117 2.94 4.07 29.05
N PHE A 118 2.92 4.98 30.03
CA PHE A 118 1.71 5.67 30.48
C PHE A 118 1.19 6.67 29.45
N VAL A 119 2.10 7.43 28.82
CA VAL A 119 1.76 8.36 27.73
C VAL A 119 1.21 7.58 26.54
N TYR A 120 1.87 6.48 26.18
CA TYR A 120 1.38 5.59 25.13
C TYR A 120 -0.05 5.11 25.42
N LYS A 121 -0.34 4.65 26.65
CA LYS A 121 -1.69 4.20 27.02
C LYS A 121 -2.75 5.31 26.83
N ARG A 122 -2.40 6.56 27.15
CA ARG A 122 -3.29 7.72 26.97
C ARG A 122 -3.52 8.06 25.49
N ILE A 123 -2.48 8.00 24.67
CA ILE A 123 -2.57 8.23 23.21
C ILE A 123 -3.37 7.11 22.53
N MET A 124 -3.22 5.88 23.04
CA MET A 124 -3.88 4.69 22.51
C MET A 124 -5.38 4.58 22.85
N ASP A 125 -5.97 5.61 23.43
CA ASP A 125 -7.43 5.71 23.51
C ASP A 125 -8.03 5.77 22.10
N ASN A 126 -9.13 5.05 21.88
CA ASN A 126 -9.69 4.84 20.53
C ASN A 126 -9.96 6.15 19.79
N LYS A 127 -10.47 7.18 20.49
CA LYS A 127 -10.77 8.49 19.89
C LYS A 127 -9.52 9.20 19.41
N THR A 128 -8.46 9.20 20.23
CA THR A 128 -7.19 9.87 19.91
C THR A 128 -6.49 9.18 18.74
N VAL A 129 -6.47 7.85 18.72
CA VAL A 129 -5.89 7.09 17.59
C VAL A 129 -6.62 7.40 16.30
N ILE A 130 -7.96 7.34 16.29
CA ILE A 130 -8.76 7.65 15.09
C ILE A 130 -8.47 9.08 14.60
N LEU A 131 -8.42 10.06 15.53
CA LEU A 131 -8.10 11.44 15.18
C LEU A 131 -6.70 11.57 14.55
N LEU A 132 -5.69 10.88 15.09
CA LEU A 132 -4.34 10.90 14.52
C LEU A 132 -4.29 10.36 13.09
N PHE A 133 -4.99 9.25 12.82
CA PHE A 133 -5.08 8.69 11.47
C PHE A 133 -5.86 9.61 10.51
N LEU A 134 -6.97 10.22 10.98
CA LEU A 134 -7.74 11.18 10.19
C LEU A 134 -6.89 12.40 9.81
N VAL A 135 -6.12 12.95 10.75
CA VAL A 135 -5.20 14.05 10.48
C VAL A 135 -4.16 13.64 9.45
N GLY A 136 -3.59 12.44 9.55
CA GLY A 136 -2.65 11.94 8.55
C GLY A 136 -3.28 11.74 7.16
N TYR A 137 -4.56 11.35 7.07
CA TYR A 137 -5.28 11.30 5.80
C TYR A 137 -5.47 12.67 5.16
N VAL A 138 -5.98 13.62 5.93
CA VAL A 138 -6.18 15.00 5.46
C VAL A 138 -4.84 15.60 5.02
N TRP A 139 -3.81 15.38 5.82
CA TRP A 139 -2.48 15.88 5.50
C TRP A 139 -1.87 15.21 4.26
N SER A 140 -2.07 13.89 4.08
CA SER A 140 -1.64 13.18 2.86
C SER A 140 -2.36 13.72 1.63
N ALA A 141 -3.68 13.93 1.71
CA ALA A 141 -4.48 14.53 0.65
C ALA A 141 -3.94 15.90 0.23
N VAL A 142 -3.71 16.79 1.21
CA VAL A 142 -3.13 18.12 1.00
C VAL A 142 -1.73 18.01 0.38
N THR A 143 -0.90 17.09 0.86
CA THR A 143 0.47 16.90 0.35
C THR A 143 0.47 16.55 -1.13
N ILE A 144 -0.44 15.69 -1.61
CA ILE A 144 -0.45 15.24 -3.02
C ILE A 144 -0.82 16.37 -3.97
N VAL A 145 -1.71 17.27 -3.54
CA VAL A 145 -2.01 18.50 -4.29
C VAL A 145 -0.73 19.30 -4.54
N PHE A 146 0.29 19.19 -3.67
CA PHE A 146 1.59 19.83 -3.83
C PHE A 146 2.69 18.92 -4.42
N VAL A 147 2.59 17.58 -4.32
CA VAL A 147 3.55 16.64 -4.96
C VAL A 147 3.33 16.61 -6.46
N VAL A 148 2.06 16.45 -6.88
CA VAL A 148 1.68 16.30 -8.29
C VAL A 148 0.71 17.42 -8.69
N PRO A 149 1.09 18.70 -8.46
CA PRO A 149 0.18 19.82 -8.61
C PRO A 149 -0.24 19.99 -10.07
N ARG A 150 0.64 19.72 -11.03
CA ARG A 150 0.32 19.78 -12.46
C ARG A 150 -0.75 18.76 -12.85
N VAL A 151 -0.60 17.49 -12.47
CA VAL A 151 -1.63 16.46 -12.76
C VAL A 151 -2.96 16.79 -12.10
N PHE A 152 -2.94 17.33 -10.88
CA PHE A 152 -4.18 17.59 -10.17
C PHE A 152 -4.82 18.94 -10.51
N ALA A 153 -4.09 20.05 -10.37
CA ALA A 153 -4.62 21.39 -10.55
C ALA A 153 -4.81 21.77 -12.04
N VAL A 154 -3.96 21.26 -12.94
CA VAL A 154 -4.05 21.57 -14.37
C VAL A 154 -4.89 20.52 -15.08
N HIS A 155 -4.52 19.23 -15.03
CA HIS A 155 -5.21 18.21 -15.84
C HIS A 155 -6.52 17.69 -15.22
N PHE A 156 -6.58 17.52 -13.90
CA PHE A 156 -7.76 16.93 -13.26
C PHE A 156 -8.85 17.96 -12.90
N LEU A 157 -8.45 19.07 -12.28
CA LEU A 157 -9.37 20.12 -11.83
C LEU A 157 -9.53 21.27 -12.83
N GLU A 158 -8.60 21.45 -13.77
CA GLU A 158 -8.63 22.53 -14.77
C GLU A 158 -8.72 23.94 -14.11
N ILE A 159 -8.15 24.11 -12.91
CA ILE A 159 -8.20 25.35 -12.12
C ILE A 159 -6.97 26.26 -12.30
N MET A 160 -5.87 25.71 -12.81
CA MET A 160 -4.59 26.41 -13.00
C MET A 160 -4.16 26.31 -14.46
N GLN A 161 -3.43 27.32 -14.93
CA GLN A 161 -2.85 27.32 -16.27
C GLN A 161 -1.64 26.37 -16.37
N GLU A 162 -1.32 25.90 -17.57
CA GLU A 162 -0.20 24.98 -17.83
C GLU A 162 1.18 25.59 -17.54
N ASP A 163 1.29 26.92 -17.55
CA ASP A 163 2.50 27.69 -17.25
C ASP A 163 2.66 28.04 -15.76
N ALA A 164 1.75 27.58 -14.90
CA ALA A 164 1.82 27.83 -13.47
C ALA A 164 3.11 27.25 -12.86
N ASN A 165 3.85 28.09 -12.13
CA ASN A 165 5.08 27.69 -11.46
C ASN A 165 4.79 26.89 -10.18
N PHE A 166 5.03 25.57 -10.24
CA PHE A 166 4.83 24.66 -9.13
C PHE A 166 6.11 24.34 -8.32
N VAL A 167 7.27 24.87 -8.72
CA VAL A 167 8.57 24.59 -8.10
C VAL A 167 8.58 24.83 -6.59
N PRO A 168 8.07 25.97 -6.06
CA PRO A 168 8.07 26.21 -4.61
C PRO A 168 7.27 25.15 -3.85
N SER A 169 6.13 24.72 -4.40
CA SER A 169 5.25 23.75 -3.76
C SER A 169 5.85 22.34 -3.71
N GLN A 170 6.52 21.93 -4.78
CA GLN A 170 7.25 20.66 -4.84
C GLN A 170 8.44 20.67 -3.86
N LEU A 171 9.20 21.76 -3.81
CA LEU A 171 10.33 21.91 -2.87
C LEU A 171 9.90 21.81 -1.41
N VAL A 172 8.82 22.50 -1.02
CA VAL A 172 8.25 22.40 0.34
C VAL A 172 7.87 20.95 0.64
N THR A 173 7.23 20.29 -0.31
CA THR A 173 6.76 18.91 -0.15
C THR A 173 7.90 17.92 -0.01
N ILE A 174 8.93 18.03 -0.83
CA ILE A 174 10.12 17.18 -0.76
C ILE A 174 10.87 17.44 0.54
N GLY A 175 11.03 18.71 0.93
CA GLY A 175 11.60 19.08 2.22
C GLY A 175 10.86 18.41 3.38
N MET A 176 9.52 18.46 3.37
CA MET A 176 8.69 17.78 4.37
C MET A 176 8.88 16.26 4.36
N CYS A 177 8.88 15.62 3.19
CA CYS A 177 9.12 14.18 3.06
C CYS A 177 10.51 13.78 3.61
N VAL A 178 11.55 14.55 3.32
CA VAL A 178 12.92 14.32 3.82
C VAL A 178 12.96 14.50 5.35
N ILE A 179 12.34 15.57 5.88
CA ILE A 179 12.26 15.81 7.33
C ILE A 179 11.54 14.65 8.03
N LEU A 180 10.39 14.21 7.52
CA LEU A 180 9.63 13.10 8.10
C LEU A 180 10.41 11.80 8.07
N TYR A 181 11.08 11.51 6.95
CA TYR A 181 11.93 10.33 6.82
C TYR A 181 13.12 10.38 7.81
N ALA A 182 13.75 11.54 7.97
CA ALA A 182 14.82 11.73 8.96
C ALA A 182 14.30 11.54 10.40
N VAL A 183 13.14 12.13 10.73
CA VAL A 183 12.47 11.95 12.03
C VAL A 183 12.17 10.47 12.27
N MET A 184 11.62 9.78 11.28
CA MET A 184 11.34 8.34 11.34
C MET A 184 12.63 7.55 11.62
N LEU A 185 13.73 7.82 10.91
CA LEU A 185 15.02 7.15 11.13
C LEU A 185 15.57 7.39 12.54
N VAL A 186 15.52 8.64 13.03
CA VAL A 186 15.96 8.99 14.39
C VAL A 186 15.16 8.21 15.42
N PHE A 187 13.82 8.23 15.35
CA PHE A 187 12.99 7.49 16.29
C PHE A 187 13.13 5.97 16.13
N TYR A 188 13.39 5.47 14.93
CA TYR A 188 13.66 4.06 14.68
C TYR A 188 14.94 3.60 15.41
N VAL A 189 16.04 4.36 15.26
CA VAL A 189 17.30 4.09 15.96
C VAL A 189 17.13 4.21 17.48
N LEU A 190 16.48 5.27 17.97
CA LEU A 190 16.20 5.44 19.39
C LEU A 190 15.35 4.29 19.95
N THR A 191 14.41 3.77 19.16
CA THR A 191 13.61 2.60 19.53
C THR A 191 14.48 1.36 19.68
N ILE A 192 15.38 1.09 18.72
CA ILE A 192 16.34 -0.03 18.82
C ILE A 192 17.24 0.11 20.05
N LEU A 193 17.76 1.31 20.33
CA LEU A 193 18.62 1.54 21.50
C LEU A 193 17.86 1.29 22.80
N LYS A 194 16.63 1.78 22.93
CA LYS A 194 15.77 1.51 24.09
C LYS A 194 15.44 0.04 24.23
N ILE A 195 15.22 -0.66 23.11
CA ILE A 195 15.01 -2.10 23.10
C ILE A 195 16.25 -2.82 23.67
N ARG A 196 17.45 -2.50 23.17
CA ARG A 196 18.69 -3.13 23.64
C ARG A 196 18.93 -2.89 25.13
N ALA A 197 18.78 -1.65 25.59
CA ALA A 197 18.94 -1.29 26.99
C ALA A 197 17.95 -2.05 27.89
N HIS A 198 16.68 -2.16 27.46
CA HIS A 198 15.67 -2.84 28.25
C HIS A 198 15.82 -4.36 28.27
N ARG A 199 16.30 -4.98 27.19
CA ARG A 199 16.56 -6.43 27.11
C ARG A 199 17.54 -6.89 28.21
N ILE A 200 18.56 -6.09 28.49
CA ILE A 200 19.55 -6.36 29.54
C ILE A 200 18.89 -6.33 30.93
N SER A 201 17.97 -5.39 31.15
CA SER A 201 17.25 -5.24 32.41
C SER A 201 16.17 -6.32 32.62
N LEU A 202 15.53 -6.80 31.55
CA LEU A 202 14.39 -7.73 31.64
C LEU A 202 14.74 -9.16 32.05
N THR A 203 16.01 -9.56 31.90
CA THR A 203 16.48 -10.93 32.14
C THR A 203 16.26 -11.43 33.57
N ARG A 204 15.82 -10.58 34.51
CA ARG A 204 15.73 -10.92 35.93
C ARG A 204 14.31 -11.14 36.49
N ALA A 205 13.22 -10.62 35.90
CA ALA A 205 11.87 -10.79 36.50
C ALA A 205 10.66 -10.36 35.61
N SER A 206 10.66 -10.60 34.29
CA SER A 206 9.59 -10.04 33.44
C SER A 206 8.26 -10.80 33.53
N SER A 207 7.15 -10.11 33.79
CA SER A 207 5.80 -10.67 33.69
C SER A 207 5.40 -10.97 32.23
N ASN A 208 4.49 -11.92 32.03
CA ASN A 208 3.97 -12.30 30.69
C ASN A 208 3.35 -11.12 29.94
N SER A 209 2.77 -10.14 30.64
CA SER A 209 2.17 -8.94 30.04
C SER A 209 3.21 -8.06 29.35
N ILE A 210 4.37 -7.86 29.99
CA ILE A 210 5.48 -7.06 29.46
C ILE A 210 6.04 -7.73 28.20
N ARG A 211 6.22 -9.06 28.23
CA ARG A 211 6.68 -9.84 27.08
C ARG A 211 5.70 -9.78 25.89
N LYS A 212 4.38 -9.80 26.14
CA LYS A 212 3.38 -9.66 25.08
C LYS A 212 3.47 -8.29 24.40
N ARG A 213 3.53 -7.21 25.20
CA ARG A 213 3.69 -5.84 24.69
C ARG A 213 4.97 -5.73 23.86
N TRP A 214 6.08 -6.22 24.40
CA TRP A 214 7.37 -6.26 23.73
C TRP A 214 7.34 -6.87 22.33
N ASN A 215 6.69 -8.03 22.19
CA ASN A 215 6.59 -8.71 20.90
C ASN A 215 5.79 -7.90 19.85
N VAL A 216 4.77 -7.16 20.28
CA VAL A 216 4.01 -6.26 19.38
C VAL A 216 4.92 -5.17 18.84
N LEU A 217 5.72 -4.54 19.70
CA LEU A 217 6.60 -3.46 19.27
C LEU A 217 7.77 -3.94 18.39
N ILE A 218 8.34 -5.13 18.64
CA ILE A 218 9.31 -5.74 17.71
C ILE A 218 8.66 -5.99 16.35
N SER A 219 7.41 -6.45 16.34
CA SER A 219 6.68 -6.71 15.08
C SER A 219 6.52 -5.40 14.28
N VAL A 220 6.27 -4.28 14.94
CA VAL A 220 6.21 -2.95 14.30
C VAL A 220 7.55 -2.59 13.65
N LEU A 221 8.69 -2.83 14.31
CA LEU A 221 9.99 -2.54 13.71
C LEU A 221 10.26 -3.41 12.48
N ILE A 222 10.02 -4.73 12.58
CA ILE A 222 10.18 -5.66 11.46
C ILE A 222 9.30 -5.25 10.27
N TYR A 223 8.08 -4.80 10.57
CA TYR A 223 7.16 -4.30 9.56
C TYR A 223 7.71 -3.06 8.84
N CYS A 224 8.25 -2.09 9.58
CA CYS A 224 8.73 -0.83 9.01
C CYS A 224 10.05 -0.97 8.24
N THR A 225 10.94 -1.92 8.56
CA THR A 225 12.29 -1.95 7.95
C THR A 225 12.28 -2.09 6.43
N PRO A 226 11.64 -3.13 5.84
CA PRO A 226 11.78 -3.37 4.41
C PRO A 226 11.18 -2.25 3.55
N PRO A 227 9.94 -1.77 3.79
CA PRO A 227 9.39 -0.68 2.98
C PRO A 227 10.13 0.66 3.15
N ASN A 228 10.71 0.93 4.33
CA ASN A 228 11.46 2.17 4.55
C ASN A 228 12.73 2.24 3.70
N ILE A 229 13.36 1.09 3.39
CA ILE A 229 14.48 1.04 2.43
C ILE A 229 14.02 1.54 1.05
N PHE A 230 12.83 1.12 0.61
CA PHE A 230 12.25 1.59 -0.64
C PHE A 230 11.78 3.05 -0.58
N ILE A 231 11.38 3.60 0.58
CA ILE A 231 11.19 5.05 0.72
C ILE A 231 12.50 5.79 0.44
N GLY A 232 13.62 5.33 0.99
CA GLY A 232 14.92 5.96 0.75
C GLY A 232 15.24 6.09 -0.74
N LEU A 233 14.97 5.02 -1.51
CA LEU A 233 15.11 5.04 -2.98
C LEU A 233 14.13 6.01 -3.64
N ALA A 234 12.87 6.04 -3.20
CA ALA A 234 11.86 6.93 -3.75
C ALA A 234 12.19 8.43 -3.51
N LEU A 235 12.75 8.77 -2.35
CA LEU A 235 13.19 10.13 -2.03
C LEU A 235 14.27 10.62 -2.99
N ALA A 236 15.19 9.75 -3.41
CA ALA A 236 16.18 10.11 -4.43
C ALA A 236 15.51 10.48 -5.76
N GLY A 237 14.46 9.75 -6.15
CA GLY A 237 13.64 10.09 -7.32
C GLY A 237 12.94 11.44 -7.18
N PHE A 238 12.32 11.73 -6.03
CA PHE A 238 11.67 13.03 -5.81
C PHE A 238 12.66 14.20 -5.83
N ILE A 239 13.86 14.03 -5.27
CA ILE A 239 14.92 15.03 -5.35
C ILE A 239 15.33 15.26 -6.81
N CYS A 240 15.46 14.18 -7.59
CA CYS A 240 15.72 14.27 -9.03
C CYS A 240 14.60 15.03 -9.76
N ASP A 241 13.33 14.71 -9.51
CA ASP A 241 12.18 15.40 -10.13
C ASP A 241 12.21 16.91 -9.86
N ALA A 242 12.42 17.31 -8.60
CA ALA A 242 12.54 18.74 -8.28
C ALA A 242 13.79 19.38 -8.88
N SER A 243 14.91 18.67 -8.97
CA SER A 243 16.13 19.23 -9.57
C SER A 243 15.92 19.57 -11.04
N ILE A 244 15.15 18.75 -11.77
CA ILE A 244 14.81 18.97 -13.18
C ILE A 244 13.86 20.16 -13.31
N GLU A 245 12.81 20.23 -12.50
CA GLU A 245 11.85 21.35 -12.49
C GLU A 245 12.54 22.68 -12.13
N ILE A 246 13.49 22.66 -11.20
CA ILE A 246 14.34 23.81 -10.89
C ILE A 246 15.18 24.17 -12.11
N GLN A 247 15.87 23.20 -12.72
CA GLN A 247 16.70 23.46 -13.90
C GLN A 247 15.89 24.05 -15.06
N ASP A 248 14.67 23.58 -15.28
CA ASP A 248 13.77 24.11 -16.31
C ASP A 248 13.44 25.58 -16.03
N LEU A 249 13.08 25.90 -14.78
CA LEU A 249 12.81 27.28 -14.35
C LEU A 249 14.01 28.23 -14.54
N TRP A 250 15.23 27.75 -14.31
CA TRP A 250 16.43 28.58 -14.48
C TRP A 250 16.94 28.63 -15.93
N ASN A 251 16.43 27.78 -16.82
CA ASN A 251 16.84 27.65 -18.21
C ASN A 251 15.73 28.00 -19.22
N LEU A 252 14.68 28.71 -18.81
CA LEU A 252 13.58 29.15 -19.69
C LEU A 252 14.08 29.88 -20.97
N ASP A 253 15.22 30.58 -20.90
CA ASP A 253 15.84 31.25 -22.06
C ASP A 253 16.80 30.34 -22.88
N ASN A 254 17.14 29.15 -22.37
CA ASN A 254 18.18 28.27 -22.92
C ASN A 254 17.63 27.08 -23.73
N TRP A 255 16.33 26.82 -23.71
CA TRP A 255 15.71 25.81 -24.58
C TRP A 255 15.11 26.49 -25.82
N PRO A 256 15.85 26.57 -26.95
CA PRO A 256 15.39 27.28 -28.15
C PRO A 256 14.16 26.62 -28.81
N SER A 257 13.82 25.39 -28.44
CA SER A 257 12.64 24.65 -28.90
C SER A 257 12.28 23.51 -27.93
N GLU A 258 11.03 23.03 -28.00
CA GLU A 258 10.55 21.82 -27.31
C GLU A 258 11.41 20.59 -27.68
N GLU A 259 11.84 20.49 -28.94
CA GLU A 259 12.72 19.41 -29.41
C GLU A 259 14.10 19.43 -28.72
N ALA A 260 14.63 20.61 -28.37
CA ALA A 260 15.88 20.72 -27.63
C ALA A 260 15.72 20.22 -26.19
N PHE A 261 14.59 20.51 -25.56
CA PHE A 261 14.23 20.01 -24.24
C PHE A 261 14.04 18.48 -24.25
N ASP A 262 13.30 17.94 -25.22
CA ASP A 262 13.12 16.49 -25.38
C ASP A 262 14.44 15.76 -25.62
N LYS A 263 15.33 16.35 -26.43
CA LYS A 263 16.67 15.80 -26.66
C LYS A 263 17.49 15.81 -25.38
N TRP A 264 17.38 16.84 -24.55
CA TRP A 264 18.03 16.88 -23.25
C TRP A 264 17.44 15.86 -22.28
N LEU A 265 16.11 15.72 -22.19
CA LEU A 265 15.46 14.66 -21.42
C LEU A 265 15.96 13.26 -21.84
N ALA A 266 16.19 13.05 -23.13
CA ALA A 266 16.63 11.77 -23.66
C ALA A 266 18.13 11.47 -23.45
N THR A 267 18.98 12.50 -23.37
CA THR A 267 20.46 12.32 -23.43
C THR A 267 21.25 13.02 -22.33
N GLY A 268 20.73 14.10 -21.76
CA GLY A 268 21.36 14.92 -20.73
C GLY A 268 20.75 14.78 -19.32
N ASP A 269 19.58 14.14 -19.19
CA ASP A 269 18.95 13.87 -17.90
C ASP A 269 19.69 12.75 -17.15
N ASN A 270 20.69 13.14 -16.36
CA ASN A 270 21.45 12.27 -15.47
C ASN A 270 20.56 11.60 -14.39
N CYS A 271 19.37 12.13 -14.14
CA CYS A 271 18.41 11.66 -13.14
C CYS A 271 17.38 10.68 -13.72
N SER A 272 17.30 10.51 -15.04
CA SER A 272 16.34 9.66 -15.74
C SER A 272 16.24 8.25 -15.15
N ASN A 273 17.38 7.58 -14.95
CA ASN A 273 17.43 6.23 -14.37
C ASN A 273 16.92 6.18 -12.92
N ILE A 274 17.22 7.20 -12.11
CA ILE A 274 16.77 7.27 -10.70
C ILE A 274 15.27 7.51 -10.64
N ARG A 275 14.74 8.37 -11.52
CA ARG A 275 13.30 8.65 -11.63
C ARG A 275 12.53 7.41 -12.03
N VAL A 276 12.96 6.72 -13.09
CA VAL A 276 12.38 5.44 -13.52
C VAL A 276 12.41 4.43 -12.39
N LEU A 277 13.56 4.25 -11.74
CA LEU A 277 13.70 3.31 -10.63
C LEU A 277 12.75 3.66 -9.47
N SER A 278 12.65 4.94 -9.11
CA SER A 278 11.74 5.42 -8.08
C SER A 278 10.28 5.11 -8.43
N GLN A 279 9.84 5.45 -9.66
CA GLN A 279 8.47 5.22 -10.11
C GLN A 279 8.13 3.74 -10.18
N ALA A 280 8.99 2.92 -10.81
CA ALA A 280 8.81 1.48 -10.92
C ALA A 280 8.88 0.74 -9.57
N SER A 281 9.62 1.30 -8.60
CA SER A 281 9.67 0.73 -7.24
C SER A 281 8.38 0.93 -6.43
N THR A 282 7.40 1.69 -6.94
CA THR A 282 6.16 1.97 -6.20
C THR A 282 5.39 0.70 -5.87
N ASN A 283 5.09 -0.14 -6.87
CA ASN A 283 4.30 -1.35 -6.64
C ASN A 283 5.12 -2.36 -5.82
N ILE A 284 6.44 -2.41 -6.02
CA ILE A 284 7.35 -3.19 -5.16
C ILE A 284 7.21 -2.73 -3.70
N ARG A 285 7.28 -1.44 -3.44
CA ARG A 285 7.15 -0.87 -2.08
C ARG A 285 5.78 -1.18 -1.48
N LEU A 286 4.69 -0.94 -2.19
CA LEU A 286 3.33 -1.23 -1.70
C LEU A 286 3.12 -2.72 -1.44
N PHE A 287 3.67 -3.57 -2.31
CA PHE A 287 3.66 -5.03 -2.16
C PHE A 287 4.42 -5.45 -0.91
N VAL A 288 5.67 -5.00 -0.77
CA VAL A 288 6.52 -5.29 0.39
C VAL A 288 5.84 -4.80 1.66
N THR A 289 5.25 -3.61 1.65
CA THR A 289 4.49 -3.04 2.78
C THR A 289 3.31 -3.94 3.17
N SER A 290 2.47 -4.30 2.22
CA SER A 290 1.27 -5.09 2.51
C SER A 290 1.63 -6.53 2.92
N PHE A 291 2.65 -7.10 2.29
CA PHE A 291 3.14 -8.45 2.60
C PHE A 291 3.82 -8.52 3.97
N THR A 292 4.67 -7.55 4.32
CA THR A 292 5.32 -7.52 5.63
C THR A 292 4.31 -7.32 6.74
N ALA A 293 3.19 -6.61 6.52
CA ALA A 293 2.11 -6.50 7.50
C ALA A 293 1.54 -7.88 7.89
N LEU A 294 1.27 -8.74 6.90
CA LEU A 294 0.72 -10.07 7.12
C LEU A 294 1.68 -10.99 7.90
N ILE A 295 2.99 -10.82 7.71
CA ILE A 295 4.02 -11.64 8.36
C ILE A 295 4.38 -11.09 9.75
N ALA A 296 4.53 -9.78 9.87
CA ALA A 296 5.03 -9.16 11.09
C ALA A 296 3.98 -9.24 12.20
N PHE A 297 2.74 -8.85 11.91
CA PHE A 297 1.71 -8.74 12.93
C PHE A 297 1.15 -10.11 13.34
N ARG A 298 1.20 -10.39 14.65
CA ARG A 298 0.79 -11.68 15.21
C ARG A 298 -0.70 -11.95 14.96
N GLU A 299 -1.54 -10.93 15.01
CA GLU A 299 -2.97 -11.05 14.79
C GLU A 299 -3.28 -11.54 13.36
N TYR A 300 -2.59 -10.98 12.36
CA TYR A 300 -2.72 -11.40 10.97
C TYR A 300 -2.17 -12.80 10.73
N ARG A 301 -0.99 -13.14 11.26
CA ARG A 301 -0.45 -14.51 11.16
C ARG A 301 -1.42 -15.55 11.73
N LYS A 302 -2.01 -15.30 12.90
CA LYS A 302 -3.01 -16.18 13.49
C LYS A 302 -4.28 -16.28 12.63
N ALA A 303 -4.75 -15.15 12.12
CA ALA A 303 -5.92 -15.11 11.24
C ALA A 303 -5.70 -15.94 9.97
N ILE A 304 -4.53 -15.82 9.33
CA ILE A 304 -4.13 -16.60 8.16
C ILE A 304 -4.03 -18.09 8.52
N GLN A 305 -3.33 -18.45 9.60
CA GLN A 305 -3.22 -19.84 10.05
C GLN A 305 -4.59 -20.48 10.28
N ASN A 306 -5.49 -19.79 10.97
CA ASN A 306 -6.85 -20.28 11.21
C ASN A 306 -7.64 -20.43 9.90
N SER A 307 -7.52 -19.47 8.99
CA SER A 307 -8.19 -19.50 7.68
C SER A 307 -7.69 -20.66 6.82
N LEU A 308 -6.38 -20.93 6.84
CA LEU A 308 -5.77 -22.07 6.14
C LEU A 308 -6.21 -23.41 6.71
N VAL A 309 -6.34 -23.53 8.04
CA VAL A 309 -6.87 -24.76 8.67
C VAL A 309 -8.33 -24.99 8.27
N ILE A 310 -9.17 -23.96 8.26
CA ILE A 310 -10.57 -24.07 7.82
C ILE A 310 -10.64 -24.48 6.35
N LEU A 311 -9.88 -23.81 5.48
CA LEU A 311 -9.83 -24.12 4.05
C LEU A 311 -9.33 -25.56 3.81
N TRP A 312 -8.29 -25.98 4.53
CA TRP A 312 -7.76 -27.34 4.45
C TRP A 312 -8.81 -28.38 4.84
N ASN A 313 -9.51 -28.17 5.96
CA ASN A 313 -10.59 -29.05 6.40
C ASN A 313 -11.73 -29.11 5.38
N PHE A 314 -12.08 -27.98 4.76
CA PHE A 314 -13.07 -27.93 3.69
C PHE A 314 -12.63 -28.73 2.46
N VAL A 315 -11.39 -28.57 2.00
CA VAL A 315 -10.81 -29.32 0.86
C VAL A 315 -10.76 -30.83 1.14
N VAL A 316 -10.37 -31.22 2.36
CA VAL A 316 -10.35 -32.64 2.78
C VAL A 316 -11.78 -33.20 2.78
N CYS A 317 -12.76 -32.47 3.30
CA CYS A 317 -14.17 -32.88 3.27
C CYS A 317 -14.66 -33.07 1.83
N MET A 318 -14.42 -32.09 0.95
CA MET A 318 -14.79 -32.15 -0.47
C MET A 318 -14.09 -33.29 -1.23
N ARG A 319 -12.89 -33.71 -0.84
CA ARG A 319 -12.18 -34.86 -1.43
C ARG A 319 -12.66 -36.22 -0.92
N ILE A 320 -13.29 -36.29 0.24
CA ILE A 320 -13.81 -37.54 0.82
C ILE A 320 -15.23 -37.84 0.28
N VAL A 321 -16.03 -36.82 0.02
CA VAL A 321 -17.39 -36.93 -0.54
C VAL A 321 -17.50 -37.63 -1.93
N PRO A 322 -16.53 -37.58 -2.87
CA PRO A 322 -16.69 -38.20 -4.20
C PRO A 322 -16.77 -39.73 -4.15
N LYS A 323 -16.27 -40.37 -3.08
CA LYS A 323 -16.25 -41.84 -2.98
C LYS A 323 -17.50 -42.45 -2.34
N PHE A 324 -18.28 -41.68 -1.59
CA PHE A 324 -19.51 -42.20 -0.95
C PHE A 324 -20.77 -42.01 -1.80
N ILE A 325 -20.81 -40.99 -2.65
CA ILE A 325 -22.00 -40.69 -3.47
C ILE A 325 -22.08 -41.59 -4.72
N THR A 326 -20.97 -42.15 -5.20
CA THR A 326 -20.96 -43.03 -6.38
C THR A 326 -21.39 -44.47 -6.11
N LYS A 327 -21.38 -44.96 -4.85
CA LYS A 327 -21.81 -46.34 -4.53
C LYS A 327 -23.26 -46.50 -4.08
N ASN A 328 -23.92 -45.45 -3.57
CA ASN A 328 -25.29 -45.56 -3.03
C ASN A 328 -26.40 -44.95 -3.90
N LEU A 329 -26.08 -44.26 -5.01
CA LEU A 329 -27.09 -43.74 -5.95
C LEU A 329 -27.73 -44.80 -6.86
N ARG A 330 -27.33 -46.08 -6.75
CA ARG A 330 -28.01 -47.20 -7.43
C ARG A 330 -29.12 -47.87 -6.61
N ILE A 331 -29.24 -47.59 -5.31
CA ILE A 331 -30.18 -48.30 -4.42
C ILE A 331 -31.36 -47.40 -3.99
N SER A 332 -31.22 -46.07 -4.05
CA SER A 332 -32.22 -45.14 -3.50
C SER A 332 -33.32 -44.66 -4.47
N LYS A 333 -33.49 -45.28 -5.64
CA LYS A 333 -34.72 -45.09 -6.46
C LYS A 333 -35.84 -46.06 -6.07
N ALA A 334 -35.54 -47.18 -5.43
CA ALA A 334 -36.55 -48.17 -5.04
C ALA A 334 -37.24 -47.88 -3.70
N VAL A 335 -36.58 -47.16 -2.79
CA VAL A 335 -37.10 -46.93 -1.41
C VAL A 335 -37.89 -45.62 -1.27
N PHE A 336 -37.69 -44.66 -2.18
CA PHE A 336 -38.35 -43.35 -2.08
C PHE A 336 -39.81 -43.35 -2.55
N VAL A 337 -40.21 -44.33 -3.37
CA VAL A 337 -41.61 -44.45 -3.84
C VAL A 337 -42.52 -45.07 -2.77
N THR A 338 -42.02 -45.97 -1.93
CA THR A 338 -42.87 -46.70 -0.96
C THR A 338 -43.26 -45.86 0.26
N LYS A 339 -42.52 -44.79 0.57
CA LYS A 339 -42.77 -43.98 1.78
C LYS A 339 -43.80 -42.86 1.59
N ILE A 340 -44.15 -42.51 0.35
CA ILE A 340 -45.14 -41.46 0.05
C ILE A 340 -46.58 -42.02 0.11
N THR A 341 -46.79 -43.31 -0.18
CA THR A 341 -48.11 -43.96 -0.04
C THR A 341 -48.55 -44.21 1.41
N ALA A 342 -47.62 -44.28 2.36
CA ALA A 342 -47.96 -44.55 3.76
C ALA A 342 -48.39 -43.30 4.56
N MET A 343 -48.15 -42.09 4.04
CA MET A 343 -48.57 -40.84 4.70
C MET A 343 -49.94 -40.34 4.22
N SER A 344 -50.56 -40.99 3.24
CA SER A 344 -51.90 -40.62 2.72
C SER A 344 -53.05 -41.36 3.40
N SER A 345 -52.81 -42.35 4.28
CA SER A 345 -53.88 -43.15 4.89
C SER A 345 -54.26 -42.73 6.31
N ASN A 346 -53.60 -41.73 6.90
CA ASN A 346 -53.84 -41.27 8.27
C ASN A 346 -54.10 -39.75 8.36
N ALA A 347 -54.59 -39.13 7.29
CA ALA A 347 -55.15 -37.78 7.34
C ALA A 347 -56.67 -37.83 7.50
#